data_AF-A0A2D6E1Y9-F1
#
_entry.id   AF-A0A2D6E1Y9-F1
#
_cell.length_a   1.000
_cell.length_b   1.000
_cell.length_c   1.000
_cell.angle_alpha   90.00
_cell.angle_beta   90.00
_cell.angle_gamma   90.00
#
_symmetry.space_group_name_H-M   'P 1'
#
loop_
_entity.id
_entity.type
_entity.pdbx_description
1 polymer ?
#
loop_
_entity_poly.entity_id
_entity_poly.type
_entity_poly.pdbx_seq_one_letter_code
_entity_poly.pdbx_strand_id
1 'polypeptide(L)'
;MNLLTTYYECKIEERMQEYIAAFSKNLDNPYINHIYLFLEDEDRPPIQNKKDTYIENSGRVTYNELFDFCNDNLSGQSCIISNADIEFDETLGIIYEEDLEGHFLCLSRWQKKEDGTIEYHREADSQDCWIFKSPVPDPMTKGCDFFMGQPGCDNRVAYLAAKAGLLPTNPSPVIRPIHHHLSNHRTYNWCDRLQGYYLRVWPADNWDVSRLGLDVGHYEEFQIGQD
;
A
#
# COMPACT_ATOMS: atom_id res chain seq x y z
N MET A 1 -11.65 -5.13 6.14
CA MET A 1 -10.66 -5.32 5.04
C MET A 1 -9.47 -6.13 5.54
N ASN A 2 -8.72 -6.81 4.67
CA ASN A 2 -7.53 -7.58 5.07
C ASN A 2 -6.27 -6.77 4.77
N LEU A 3 -5.43 -6.52 5.77
CA LEU A 3 -4.16 -5.81 5.60
C LEU A 3 -3.02 -6.81 5.39
N LEU A 4 -2.22 -6.60 4.36
CA LEU A 4 -0.95 -7.26 4.12
C LEU A 4 0.15 -6.23 4.30
N THR A 5 1.13 -6.55 5.15
CA THR A 5 2.32 -5.72 5.37
C THR A 5 3.50 -6.61 5.71
N THR A 6 4.70 -6.07 5.66
CA THR A 6 5.94 -6.79 6.01
C THR A 6 6.35 -6.54 7.45
N TYR A 7 7.18 -7.43 7.97
CA TYR A 7 7.92 -7.26 9.21
C TYR A 7 9.36 -7.70 9.00
N TYR A 8 10.28 -6.87 9.47
CA TYR A 8 11.70 -7.18 9.57
C TYR A 8 12.29 -6.48 10.80
N GLU A 9 13.28 -7.08 11.42
CA GLU A 9 13.98 -6.52 12.58
C GLU A 9 14.93 -5.42 12.12
N CYS A 10 14.49 -4.17 12.28
CA CYS A 10 15.36 -3.03 12.05
C CYS A 10 16.34 -2.87 13.22
N LYS A 11 17.65 -2.85 12.93
CA LYS A 11 18.70 -2.59 13.94
C LYS A 11 18.62 -1.20 14.57
N ILE A 12 17.82 -0.30 13.99
CA ILE A 12 17.62 1.06 14.48
C ILE A 12 16.35 1.06 15.33
N GLU A 13 16.53 1.25 16.63
CA GLU A 13 15.46 1.18 17.61
C GLU A 13 14.31 2.15 17.31
N GLU A 14 14.62 3.39 16.90
CA GLU A 14 13.61 4.39 16.55
C GLU A 14 12.73 3.94 15.38
N ARG A 15 13.30 3.33 14.33
CA ARG A 15 12.53 2.76 13.22
C ARG A 15 11.68 1.58 13.66
N MET A 16 12.22 0.74 14.54
CA MET A 16 11.48 -0.39 15.09
C MET A 16 10.26 0.07 15.89
N GLN A 17 10.40 1.14 16.68
CA GLN A 17 9.30 1.75 17.42
C GLN A 17 8.22 2.31 16.50
N GLU A 18 8.61 2.91 15.37
CA GLU A 18 7.67 3.40 14.35
C GLU A 18 6.83 2.27 13.73
N TYR A 19 7.46 1.13 13.39
CA TYR A 19 6.76 -0.04 12.85
C TYR A 19 5.81 -0.66 13.88
N ILE A 20 6.26 -0.82 15.13
CA ILE A 20 5.43 -1.36 16.21
C ILE A 20 4.25 -0.44 16.50
N ALA A 21 4.44 0.88 16.46
CA ALA A 21 3.37 1.85 16.67
C ALA A 21 2.29 1.75 15.58
N ALA A 22 2.70 1.73 14.30
CA ALA A 22 1.77 1.57 13.18
C ALA A 22 1.03 0.23 13.24
N PHE A 23 1.74 -0.87 13.47
CA PHE A 23 1.17 -2.21 13.59
C PHE A 23 0.14 -2.30 14.73
N SER A 24 0.47 -1.78 15.92
CA SER A 24 -0.42 -1.77 17.08
C SER A 24 -1.72 -1.02 16.79
N LYS A 25 -1.64 0.14 16.11
CA LYS A 25 -2.81 0.92 15.73
C LYS A 25 -3.70 0.21 14.71
N ASN A 26 -3.10 -0.50 13.75
CA ASN A 26 -3.85 -1.29 12.76
C ASN A 26 -4.55 -2.51 13.40
N LEU A 27 -3.97 -3.10 14.45
CA LEU A 27 -4.62 -4.15 15.23
C LEU A 27 -5.92 -3.64 15.89
N ASP A 28 -5.91 -2.41 16.39
CA ASP A 28 -7.06 -1.79 17.04
C ASP A 28 -8.10 -1.22 16.06
N ASN A 29 -7.75 -1.03 14.78
CA ASN A 29 -8.66 -0.44 13.79
C ASN A 29 -9.84 -1.39 13.46
N PRO A 30 -11.11 -0.98 13.66
CA PRO A 30 -12.28 -1.84 13.44
C PRO A 30 -12.57 -2.14 11.96
N TYR A 31 -12.00 -1.36 11.02
CA TYR A 31 -12.18 -1.53 9.58
C TYR A 31 -11.11 -2.46 8.95
N ILE A 32 -10.12 -2.85 9.74
CA ILE A 32 -9.21 -3.95 9.41
C ILE A 32 -9.76 -5.18 10.13
N ASN A 33 -9.98 -6.28 9.40
CA ASN A 33 -10.53 -7.52 9.93
C ASN A 33 -9.43 -8.48 10.34
N HIS A 34 -8.36 -8.50 9.53
CA HIS A 34 -7.22 -9.39 9.70
C HIS A 34 -5.95 -8.71 9.17
N ILE A 35 -4.80 -9.05 9.75
CA ILE A 35 -3.47 -8.61 9.31
C ILE A 35 -2.63 -9.83 8.94
N TYR A 36 -2.18 -9.91 7.70
CA TYR A 36 -1.20 -10.89 7.23
C TYR A 36 0.17 -10.22 7.24
N LEU A 37 1.04 -10.70 8.13
CA LEU A 37 2.35 -10.14 8.35
C LEU A 37 3.41 -11.03 7.68
N PHE A 38 3.98 -10.54 6.59
CA PHE A 38 5.04 -11.25 5.85
C PHE A 38 6.36 -11.02 6.55
N LEU A 39 6.93 -12.10 7.09
CA LEU A 39 8.14 -12.06 7.89
C LEU A 39 9.35 -12.22 6.98
N GLU A 40 10.33 -11.33 7.09
CA GLU A 40 11.63 -11.50 6.45
C GLU A 40 12.48 -12.44 7.32
N ASP A 41 12.73 -13.66 6.84
CA ASP A 41 13.54 -14.68 7.53
C ASP A 41 13.01 -15.06 8.93
N GLU A 42 13.88 -15.09 9.95
CA GLU A 42 13.54 -15.50 11.33
C GLU A 42 12.94 -14.37 12.18
N ASP A 43 12.74 -13.19 11.60
CA ASP A 43 12.27 -12.00 12.30
C ASP A 43 10.83 -12.16 12.80
N ARG A 44 10.54 -11.78 14.05
CA ARG A 44 9.19 -11.89 14.64
C ARG A 44 8.80 -10.62 15.39
N PRO A 45 7.56 -10.13 15.24
CA PRO A 45 7.09 -9.00 16.03
C PRO A 45 7.01 -9.38 17.51
N PRO A 46 7.28 -8.42 18.42
CA PRO A 46 7.19 -8.66 19.86
C PRO A 46 5.73 -8.76 20.36
N ILE A 47 4.76 -8.47 19.50
CA ILE A 47 3.33 -8.45 19.79
C ILE A 47 2.66 -9.49 18.91
N GLN A 48 1.84 -10.35 19.53
CA GLN A 48 0.97 -11.28 18.83
C GLN A 48 -0.48 -11.00 19.22
N ASN A 49 -1.38 -11.00 18.26
CA ASN A 49 -2.82 -10.84 18.46
C ASN A 49 -3.56 -12.10 17.95
N LYS A 50 -4.90 -12.10 18.02
CA LYS A 50 -5.73 -13.09 17.31
C LYS A 50 -6.08 -12.63 15.90
N LYS A 51 -5.88 -11.34 15.62
CA LYS A 51 -6.20 -10.66 14.36
C LYS A 51 -5.08 -10.75 13.32
N ASP A 52 -3.93 -11.29 13.68
CA ASP A 52 -2.76 -11.40 12.81
C ASP A 52 -2.41 -12.85 12.47
N THR A 53 -1.79 -13.03 11.31
CA THR A 53 -1.22 -14.29 10.87
C THR A 53 0.12 -14.02 10.23
N TYR A 54 1.11 -14.80 10.64
CA TYR A 54 2.46 -14.68 10.14
C TYR A 54 2.63 -15.53 8.90
N ILE A 55 3.17 -14.93 7.85
CA ILE A 55 3.50 -15.58 6.58
C ILE A 55 5.02 -15.64 6.49
N GLU A 56 5.56 -16.85 6.57
CA GLU A 56 7.00 -17.09 6.47
C GLU A 56 7.48 -16.76 5.06
N ASN A 57 8.48 -15.89 4.93
CA ASN A 57 9.13 -15.60 3.66
C ASN A 57 10.66 -15.62 3.80
N SER A 58 11.36 -16.07 2.76
CA SER A 58 12.82 -15.96 2.72
C SER A 58 13.19 -14.59 2.14
N GLY A 59 13.68 -13.70 2.99
CA GLY A 59 14.00 -12.33 2.64
C GLY A 59 12.79 -11.45 2.28
N ARG A 60 13.09 -10.36 1.58
CA ARG A 60 12.13 -9.30 1.24
C ARG A 60 11.10 -9.77 0.22
N VAL A 61 9.83 -9.49 0.50
CA VAL A 61 8.70 -9.88 -0.37
C VAL A 61 8.59 -9.00 -1.62
N THR A 62 8.16 -9.62 -2.71
CA THR A 62 7.76 -8.96 -3.96
C THR A 62 6.27 -8.61 -3.97
N TYR A 63 5.88 -7.65 -4.79
CA TYR A 63 4.45 -7.36 -4.99
C TYR A 63 3.69 -8.54 -5.62
N ASN A 64 4.33 -9.30 -6.51
CA ASN A 64 3.73 -10.53 -7.08
C ASN A 64 3.30 -11.49 -5.96
N GLU A 65 4.19 -11.80 -5.02
CA GLU A 65 3.87 -12.72 -3.90
C GLU A 65 2.70 -12.21 -3.05
N LEU A 66 2.61 -10.90 -2.82
CA LEU A 66 1.51 -10.28 -2.09
C LEU A 66 0.18 -10.36 -2.86
N PHE A 67 0.20 -10.10 -4.16
CA PHE A 67 -0.99 -10.20 -5.01
C PHE A 67 -1.44 -11.66 -5.20
N ASP A 68 -0.51 -12.58 -5.40
CA ASP A 68 -0.78 -14.02 -5.48
C ASP A 68 -1.41 -14.52 -4.17
N PHE A 69 -0.86 -14.13 -3.02
CA PHE A 69 -1.46 -14.46 -1.73
C PHE A 69 -2.91 -13.96 -1.63
N CYS A 70 -3.16 -12.72 -2.04
CA CYS A 70 -4.52 -12.15 -2.04
C CYS A 70 -5.45 -12.95 -2.96
N ASN A 71 -5.01 -13.28 -4.17
CA ASN A 71 -5.80 -14.03 -5.15
C ASN A 71 -6.15 -15.44 -4.65
N ASP A 72 -5.17 -16.13 -4.06
CA ASP A 72 -5.31 -17.52 -3.62
C ASP A 72 -6.15 -17.66 -2.33
N ASN A 73 -6.07 -16.68 -1.43
CA ASN A 73 -6.62 -16.80 -0.07
C ASN A 73 -7.78 -15.85 0.23
N LEU A 74 -7.89 -14.74 -0.49
CA LEU A 74 -8.78 -13.62 -0.17
C LEU A 74 -9.74 -13.26 -1.31
N SER A 75 -9.98 -14.17 -2.25
CA SER A 75 -10.91 -13.96 -3.38
C SER A 75 -12.27 -13.44 -2.92
N GLY A 76 -12.74 -12.37 -3.56
CA GLY A 76 -13.97 -11.66 -3.24
C GLY A 76 -13.87 -10.66 -2.07
N GLN A 77 -12.71 -10.55 -1.44
CA GLN A 77 -12.50 -9.69 -0.26
C GLN A 77 -11.65 -8.46 -0.60
N SER A 78 -11.93 -7.35 0.08
CA SER A 78 -11.12 -6.13 -0.01
C SER A 78 -9.81 -6.28 0.76
N CYS A 79 -8.70 -6.04 0.07
CA CYS A 79 -7.34 -6.18 0.54
C CYS A 79 -6.63 -4.82 0.55
N ILE A 80 -5.69 -4.67 1.47
CA ILE A 80 -4.80 -3.52 1.61
C ILE A 80 -3.39 -4.09 1.57
N ILE A 81 -2.53 -3.59 0.69
CA ILE A 81 -1.07 -3.81 0.75
C ILE A 81 -0.43 -2.51 1.18
N SER A 82 0.46 -2.54 2.16
CA SER A 82 0.99 -1.34 2.79
C SER A 82 2.44 -1.48 3.23
N ASN A 83 3.17 -0.37 3.23
CA ASN A 83 4.44 -0.26 3.97
C ASN A 83 4.21 -0.44 5.49
N ALA A 84 5.23 -0.95 6.19
CA ALA A 84 5.15 -1.35 7.60
C ALA A 84 5.00 -0.20 8.60
N ASP A 85 5.34 1.02 8.21
CA ASP A 85 5.21 2.26 8.97
C ASP A 85 3.91 3.04 8.70
N ILE A 86 2.92 2.41 8.07
CA ILE A 86 1.64 3.04 7.79
C ILE A 86 0.58 2.59 8.78
N GLU A 87 -0.02 3.56 9.47
CA GLU A 87 -1.23 3.42 10.28
C GLU A 87 -2.46 3.84 9.47
N PHE A 88 -3.58 3.14 9.65
CA PHE A 88 -4.89 3.57 9.16
C PHE A 88 -5.76 4.02 10.32
N ASP A 89 -6.49 5.11 10.12
CA ASP A 89 -7.43 5.65 11.10
C ASP A 89 -8.91 5.33 10.73
N GLU A 90 -9.85 6.02 11.35
CA GLU A 90 -11.29 5.82 11.12
C GLU A 90 -11.77 6.15 9.71
N THR A 91 -10.97 6.89 8.92
CA THR A 91 -11.33 7.26 7.54
C THR A 91 -11.37 6.07 6.60
N LEU A 92 -10.71 4.96 6.95
CA LEU A 92 -10.84 3.69 6.22
C LEU A 92 -12.30 3.20 6.16
N GLY A 93 -13.14 3.61 7.12
CA GLY A 93 -14.57 3.35 7.14
C GLY A 93 -15.34 3.90 5.94
N ILE A 94 -14.80 4.91 5.23
CA ILE A 94 -15.42 5.51 4.02
C ILE A 94 -15.61 4.46 2.92
N ILE A 95 -14.71 3.48 2.83
CA ILE A 95 -14.72 2.44 1.78
C ILE A 95 -14.94 1.04 2.32
N TYR A 96 -15.17 0.89 3.62
CA TYR A 96 -15.18 -0.43 4.28
C TYR A 96 -16.32 -1.33 3.77
N GLU A 97 -17.48 -0.76 3.47
CA GLU A 97 -18.68 -1.48 2.95
C GLU A 97 -18.89 -1.28 1.44
N GLU A 98 -18.00 -0.55 0.77
CA GLU A 98 -18.13 -0.24 -0.65
C GLU A 98 -17.64 -1.39 -1.54
N ASP A 99 -18.21 -1.50 -2.74
CA ASP A 99 -17.74 -2.45 -3.74
C ASP A 99 -16.56 -1.87 -4.52
N LEU A 100 -15.36 -2.42 -4.26
CA LEU A 100 -14.11 -1.99 -4.90
C LEU A 100 -13.81 -2.75 -6.19
N GLU A 101 -14.80 -3.42 -6.78
CA GLU A 101 -14.65 -4.11 -8.07
C GLU A 101 -14.11 -3.16 -9.14
N GLY A 102 -12.99 -3.55 -9.78
CA GLY A 102 -12.32 -2.74 -10.80
C GLY A 102 -11.55 -1.51 -10.28
N HIS A 103 -11.71 -1.12 -9.00
CA HIS A 103 -10.96 -0.02 -8.38
C HIS A 103 -9.61 -0.49 -7.84
N PHE A 104 -8.61 0.40 -7.91
CA PHE A 104 -7.28 0.16 -7.36
C PHE A 104 -6.73 1.44 -6.71
N LEU A 105 -7.01 1.64 -5.42
CA LEU A 105 -6.68 2.90 -4.75
C LEU A 105 -5.19 2.92 -4.40
N CYS A 106 -4.42 3.86 -4.97
CA CYS A 106 -3.00 4.09 -4.73
C CYS A 106 -2.84 5.28 -3.78
N LEU A 107 -2.77 5.06 -2.47
CA LEU A 107 -2.84 6.12 -1.48
C LEU A 107 -1.47 6.74 -1.18
N SER A 108 -1.37 8.06 -1.32
CA SER A 108 -0.27 8.86 -0.76
C SER A 108 -0.46 9.09 0.74
N ARG A 109 0.63 9.38 1.45
CA ARG A 109 0.69 9.44 2.91
C ARG A 109 0.31 10.78 3.56
N TRP A 110 -0.05 10.70 4.83
CA TRP A 110 -0.03 11.79 5.80
C TRP A 110 1.17 11.60 6.72
N GLN A 111 2.06 12.59 6.78
CA GLN A 111 3.26 12.51 7.59
C GLN A 111 2.96 12.87 9.04
N LYS A 112 3.21 11.95 9.97
CA LYS A 112 3.20 12.25 11.40
C LYS A 112 4.39 13.13 11.77
N LYS A 113 4.17 14.11 12.64
CA LYS A 113 5.17 15.05 13.17
C LYS A 113 5.49 14.76 14.64
N GLU A 114 6.61 15.28 15.11
CA GLU A 114 7.07 15.10 16.50
C GLU A 114 6.07 15.63 17.54
N ASP A 115 5.35 16.71 17.20
CA ASP A 115 4.30 17.30 18.03
C ASP A 115 2.97 16.52 18.03
N GLY A 116 2.93 15.39 17.31
CA GLY A 116 1.76 14.53 17.16
C GLY A 116 0.77 14.98 16.09
N THR A 117 0.99 16.11 15.42
CA THR A 117 0.17 16.53 14.28
C THR A 117 0.44 15.65 13.06
N ILE A 118 -0.52 15.64 12.14
CA ILE A 118 -0.38 14.98 10.83
C ILE A 118 -0.46 16.03 9.73
N GLU A 119 0.47 15.96 8.77
CA GLU A 119 0.52 16.86 7.62
C GLU A 119 0.34 16.07 6.34
N TYR A 120 -0.52 16.53 5.45
CA TYR A 120 -0.78 15.84 4.21
C TYR A 120 0.38 15.98 3.21
N HIS A 121 0.91 14.86 2.73
CA HIS A 121 1.95 14.83 1.72
C HIS A 121 1.33 14.67 0.32
N ARG A 122 0.94 15.80 -0.28
CA ARG A 122 0.22 15.84 -1.55
C ARG A 122 1.15 15.61 -2.76
N GLU A 123 1.53 14.37 -2.97
CA GLU A 123 2.38 13.95 -4.09
C GLU A 123 1.75 12.80 -4.89
N ALA A 124 2.12 12.70 -6.17
CA ALA A 124 1.63 11.68 -7.10
C ALA A 124 2.61 10.51 -7.28
N ASP A 125 3.76 10.55 -6.62
CA ASP A 125 4.90 9.65 -6.78
C ASP A 125 5.54 9.25 -5.43
N SER A 126 4.69 9.00 -4.44
CA SER A 126 5.06 8.46 -3.12
C SER A 126 3.90 7.68 -2.49
N GLN A 127 3.29 6.74 -3.23
CA GLN A 127 2.24 5.89 -2.66
C GLN A 127 2.85 4.82 -1.75
N ASP A 128 2.29 4.71 -0.55
CA ASP A 128 2.75 3.77 0.48
C ASP A 128 1.72 2.64 0.72
N CYS A 129 0.56 2.71 0.05
CA CYS A 129 -0.55 1.78 0.24
C CYS A 129 -1.39 1.59 -1.04
N TRP A 130 -1.85 0.35 -1.26
CA TRP A 130 -2.75 -0.05 -2.33
C TRP A 130 -3.98 -0.77 -1.79
N ILE A 131 -5.18 -0.32 -2.14
CA ILE A 131 -6.45 -0.93 -1.71
C ILE A 131 -7.26 -1.38 -2.92
N PHE A 132 -7.71 -2.64 -2.90
CA PHE A 132 -8.39 -3.26 -4.03
C PHE A 132 -9.25 -4.43 -3.57
N LYS A 133 -10.11 -4.94 -4.45
CA LYS A 133 -10.81 -6.21 -4.26
C LYS A 133 -10.04 -7.34 -4.94
N SER A 134 -9.78 -8.42 -4.21
CA SER A 134 -9.18 -9.63 -4.77
C SER A 134 -10.26 -10.44 -5.52
N PRO A 135 -9.94 -11.13 -6.63
CA PRO A 135 -8.61 -11.25 -7.24
C PRO A 135 -8.23 -10.07 -8.15
N VAL A 136 -6.93 -9.79 -8.25
CA VAL A 136 -6.37 -8.87 -9.25
C VAL A 136 -5.98 -9.61 -10.54
N PRO A 137 -6.00 -8.96 -11.72
CA PRO A 137 -5.74 -9.63 -12.99
C PRO A 137 -4.25 -9.97 -13.21
N ASP A 138 -3.99 -10.89 -14.14
CA ASP A 138 -2.66 -11.43 -14.50
C ASP A 138 -1.50 -10.42 -14.61
N PRO A 139 -1.67 -9.20 -15.21
CA PRO A 139 -0.55 -8.26 -15.28
C PRO A 139 -0.04 -7.80 -13.90
N MET A 140 -0.88 -7.89 -12.85
CA MET A 140 -0.49 -7.58 -11.48
C MET A 140 0.31 -8.73 -10.86
N THR A 141 -0.14 -9.97 -10.99
CA THR A 141 0.53 -11.16 -10.42
C THR A 141 1.74 -11.66 -11.21
N LYS A 142 1.87 -11.25 -12.47
CA LYS A 142 3.00 -11.65 -13.35
C LYS A 142 3.95 -10.50 -13.67
N GLY A 143 3.54 -9.26 -13.41
CA GLY A 143 4.29 -8.06 -13.79
C GLY A 143 4.94 -7.31 -12.63
N CYS A 144 4.53 -7.59 -11.39
CA CYS A 144 5.01 -6.93 -10.19
C CYS A 144 6.14 -7.72 -9.48
N ASP A 145 7.04 -8.33 -10.25
CA ASP A 145 8.21 -9.07 -9.75
C ASP A 145 9.33 -8.11 -9.31
N PHE A 146 9.04 -7.31 -8.29
CA PHE A 146 9.96 -6.38 -7.67
C PHE A 146 9.59 -6.16 -6.21
N PHE A 147 10.57 -5.80 -5.41
CA PHE A 147 10.42 -5.73 -3.96
C PHE A 147 9.61 -4.52 -3.49
N MET A 148 8.82 -4.72 -2.44
CA MET A 148 8.10 -3.63 -1.77
C MET A 148 9.09 -2.63 -1.18
N GLY A 149 9.05 -1.36 -1.60
CA GLY A 149 9.95 -0.27 -1.18
C GLY A 149 11.22 -0.12 -2.04
N GLN A 150 11.28 -0.74 -3.22
CA GLN A 150 12.28 -0.42 -4.24
C GLN A 150 11.95 0.95 -4.87
N PRO A 151 12.93 1.83 -5.19
CA PRO A 151 12.61 3.13 -5.77
C PRO A 151 11.83 3.01 -7.09
N GLY A 152 10.73 3.76 -7.20
CA GLY A 152 9.81 3.72 -8.34
C GLY A 152 8.76 2.59 -8.30
N CYS A 153 8.81 1.70 -7.31
CA CYS A 153 7.85 0.58 -7.23
C CYS A 153 6.39 1.04 -7.16
N ASP A 154 6.13 2.15 -6.49
CA ASP A 154 4.81 2.74 -6.29
C ASP A 154 4.08 3.07 -7.60
N ASN A 155 4.71 3.91 -8.43
CA ASN A 155 4.18 4.32 -9.71
C ASN A 155 4.19 3.15 -10.72
N ARG A 156 5.07 2.17 -10.52
CA ARG A 156 5.12 0.96 -11.36
C ARG A 156 3.93 0.05 -11.09
N VAL A 157 3.55 -0.15 -9.83
CA VAL A 157 2.35 -0.89 -9.45
C VAL A 157 1.11 -0.20 -10.02
N ALA A 158 1.00 1.13 -9.91
CA ALA A 158 -0.11 1.88 -10.48
C ALA A 158 -0.20 1.72 -12.01
N TYR A 159 0.93 1.75 -12.72
CA TYR A 159 0.98 1.51 -14.16
C TYR A 159 0.47 0.11 -14.53
N LEU A 160 0.92 -0.92 -13.80
CA LEU A 160 0.51 -2.29 -14.06
C LEU A 160 -0.97 -2.51 -13.76
N ALA A 161 -1.52 -1.82 -12.74
CA ALA A 161 -2.95 -1.85 -12.44
C ALA A 161 -3.78 -1.24 -13.58
N ALA A 162 -3.42 -0.06 -14.08
CA ALA A 162 -4.07 0.53 -15.26
C ALA A 162 -3.97 -0.38 -16.48
N LYS A 163 -2.79 -0.96 -16.74
CA LYS A 163 -2.57 -1.90 -17.84
C LYS A 163 -3.41 -3.18 -17.69
N ALA A 164 -3.70 -3.59 -16.46
CA ALA A 164 -4.56 -4.72 -16.14
C ALA A 164 -6.07 -4.41 -16.32
N GLY A 165 -6.43 -3.17 -16.65
CA GLY A 165 -7.82 -2.73 -16.76
C GLY A 165 -8.46 -2.35 -15.42
N LEU A 166 -7.66 -2.26 -14.35
CA LEU A 166 -8.11 -1.66 -13.09
C LEU A 166 -8.05 -0.14 -13.19
N LEU A 167 -8.66 0.53 -12.21
CA LEU A 167 -8.77 1.97 -12.12
C LEU A 167 -7.93 2.54 -10.97
N PRO A 168 -6.68 2.97 -11.23
CA PRO A 168 -5.86 3.68 -10.25
C PRO A 168 -6.45 5.03 -9.87
N THR A 169 -6.74 5.22 -8.58
CA THR A 169 -7.13 6.53 -8.02
C THR A 169 -6.40 6.78 -6.71
N ASN A 170 -6.27 8.03 -6.30
CA ASN A 170 -5.58 8.37 -5.06
C ASN A 170 -6.47 9.22 -4.15
N PRO A 171 -7.41 8.59 -3.42
CA PRO A 171 -8.28 9.28 -2.48
C PRO A 171 -7.61 9.62 -1.13
N SER A 172 -6.29 9.81 -1.10
CA SER A 172 -5.55 10.15 0.12
C SER A 172 -5.96 11.45 0.85
N PRO A 173 -6.60 12.46 0.21
CA PRO A 173 -7.17 13.59 0.95
C PRO A 173 -8.31 13.18 1.91
N VAL A 174 -9.02 12.10 1.61
CA VAL A 174 -10.20 11.64 2.37
C VAL A 174 -9.97 10.32 3.11
N ILE A 175 -9.07 9.46 2.62
CA ILE A 175 -8.65 8.22 3.28
C ILE A 175 -7.20 8.38 3.70
N ARG A 176 -6.91 8.37 4.99
CA ARG A 176 -5.62 8.83 5.53
C ARG A 176 -4.73 7.65 5.96
N PRO A 177 -3.79 7.19 5.11
CA PRO A 177 -2.66 6.40 5.57
C PRO A 177 -1.65 7.33 6.26
N ILE A 178 -1.38 7.09 7.54
CA ILE A 178 -0.53 7.92 8.39
C ILE A 178 0.85 7.26 8.49
N HIS A 179 1.88 7.95 8.01
CA HIS A 179 3.25 7.47 7.94
C HIS A 179 4.05 7.84 9.18
N HIS A 180 4.58 6.82 9.85
CA HIS A 180 5.46 6.93 11.02
C HIS A 180 6.93 6.89 10.56
N HIS A 181 7.52 8.06 10.31
CA HIS A 181 8.91 8.16 9.86
C HIS A 181 9.61 9.41 10.39
N LEU A 182 9.56 9.60 11.71
CA LEU A 182 10.19 10.72 12.40
C LEU A 182 11.73 10.62 12.38
N SER A 183 12.25 9.39 12.43
CA SER A 183 13.69 9.11 12.35
C SER A 183 14.34 9.50 11.01
N ASN A 184 13.55 9.69 9.95
CA ASN A 184 14.00 9.99 8.57
C ASN A 184 15.02 8.99 7.98
N HIS A 185 15.21 7.84 8.61
CA HIS A 185 16.20 6.87 8.17
C HIS A 185 15.74 6.11 6.92
N ARG A 186 16.55 6.10 5.86
CA ARG A 186 16.25 5.44 4.58
C ARG A 186 17.39 4.48 4.21
N THR A 187 17.02 3.27 3.77
CA THR A 187 17.97 2.20 3.41
C THR A 187 18.07 1.94 1.91
N TYR A 188 17.22 2.57 1.09
CA TYR A 188 17.24 2.36 -0.35
C TYR A 188 18.35 3.15 -1.03
N ASN A 189 18.79 2.65 -2.19
CA ASN A 189 19.72 3.34 -3.08
C ASN A 189 18.99 3.76 -4.35
N TRP A 190 19.08 5.04 -4.72
CA TRP A 190 18.44 5.57 -5.94
C TRP A 190 18.93 4.90 -7.23
N CYS A 191 20.14 4.35 -7.24
CA CYS A 191 20.66 3.58 -8.37
C CYS A 191 19.88 2.28 -8.64
N ASP A 192 19.12 1.78 -7.64
CA ASP A 192 18.33 0.56 -7.74
C ASP A 192 16.88 0.84 -8.21
N ARG A 193 16.62 2.06 -8.69
CA ARG A 193 15.33 2.44 -9.25
C ARG A 193 14.94 1.48 -10.37
N LEU A 194 13.68 1.06 -10.35
CA LEU A 194 13.13 0.22 -11.39
C LEU A 194 13.28 0.89 -12.78
N GLN A 195 13.15 0.10 -13.83
CA GLN A 195 13.17 0.61 -15.20
C GLN A 195 11.82 0.36 -15.85
N GLY A 196 11.45 1.21 -16.80
CA GLY A 196 10.24 1.06 -17.61
C GLY A 196 9.19 2.13 -17.36
N TYR A 197 7.92 1.77 -17.59
CA TYR A 197 6.80 2.69 -17.52
C TYR A 197 6.28 2.88 -16.10
N TYR A 198 5.91 4.12 -15.81
CA TYR A 198 5.36 4.58 -14.55
C TYR A 198 4.03 5.30 -14.75
N LEU A 199 3.19 5.27 -13.71
CA LEU A 199 1.93 6.00 -13.67
C LEU A 199 1.86 6.83 -12.40
N ARG A 200 1.93 8.16 -12.53
CA ARG A 200 1.73 9.08 -11.42
C ARG A 200 0.25 9.25 -11.14
N VAL A 201 -0.20 8.92 -9.95
CA VAL A 201 -1.62 9.02 -9.56
C VAL A 201 -1.81 10.21 -8.63
N TRP A 202 -2.24 11.35 -9.20
CA TRP A 202 -2.46 12.57 -8.43
C TRP A 202 -3.60 12.40 -7.42
N PRO A 203 -3.45 12.98 -6.21
CA PRO A 203 -4.52 12.91 -5.24
C PRO A 203 -5.82 13.59 -5.66
N ALA A 204 -6.94 12.94 -5.36
CA ALA A 204 -8.30 13.37 -5.65
C ALA A 204 -9.18 13.28 -4.40
N ASP A 205 -10.17 14.16 -4.27
CA ASP A 205 -11.06 14.21 -3.10
C ASP A 205 -12.18 13.16 -3.13
N ASN A 206 -12.11 12.21 -4.06
CA ASN A 206 -13.07 11.11 -4.22
C ASN A 206 -12.35 9.83 -4.64
N TRP A 207 -12.84 8.69 -4.15
CA TRP A 207 -12.32 7.36 -4.50
C TRP A 207 -13.00 6.76 -5.73
N ASP A 208 -14.31 7.02 -5.92
CA ASP A 208 -15.11 6.48 -7.02
C ASP A 208 -15.22 7.51 -8.16
N VAL A 209 -14.30 7.39 -9.11
CA VAL A 209 -14.29 8.21 -10.33
C VAL A 209 -15.04 7.55 -11.50
N SER A 210 -15.52 6.30 -11.33
CA SER A 210 -16.35 5.64 -12.35
C SER A 210 -17.69 6.37 -12.55
N ARG A 211 -18.23 6.94 -11.46
CA ARG A 211 -19.43 7.79 -11.47
C ARG A 211 -19.25 9.12 -12.20
N LEU A 212 -18.02 9.51 -12.52
CA LEU A 212 -17.71 10.73 -13.28
C LEU A 212 -17.78 10.52 -14.80
N GLY A 213 -18.07 9.30 -15.27
CA GLY A 213 -18.15 8.99 -16.70
C GLY A 213 -16.80 9.05 -17.42
N LEU A 214 -15.70 8.97 -16.66
CA LEU A 214 -14.34 8.91 -17.20
C LEU A 214 -14.10 7.50 -17.76
N ASP A 215 -14.21 7.37 -19.08
CA ASP A 215 -13.82 6.16 -19.80
C ASP A 215 -12.32 5.91 -19.59
N VAL A 216 -11.90 4.64 -19.53
CA VAL A 216 -10.51 4.25 -19.23
C VAL A 216 -9.52 4.77 -20.29
N GLY A 217 -10.03 5.20 -21.44
CA GLY A 217 -9.29 5.86 -22.51
C GLY A 217 -9.12 7.39 -22.38
N HIS A 218 -9.72 8.04 -21.38
CA HIS A 218 -9.70 9.51 -21.20
C HIS A 218 -8.82 10.01 -20.05
N TYR A 219 -7.94 9.18 -19.51
CA TYR A 219 -6.98 9.61 -18.50
C TYR A 219 -5.80 10.38 -19.11
N GLU A 220 -6.06 11.58 -19.63
CA GLU A 220 -5.04 12.55 -20.06
C GLU A 220 -4.26 13.17 -18.88
N GLU A 221 -4.63 12.87 -17.63
CA GLU A 221 -3.94 13.32 -16.41
C GLU A 221 -2.81 12.38 -15.94
N PHE A 222 -2.67 11.20 -16.55
CA PHE A 222 -1.56 10.31 -16.28
C PHE A 222 -0.33 10.74 -17.07
N GLN A 223 0.68 11.26 -16.37
CA GLN A 223 2.02 11.39 -16.93
C GLN A 223 2.66 10.00 -17.00
N ILE A 224 2.37 9.27 -18.09
CA ILE A 224 3.10 8.05 -18.41
C ILE A 224 4.51 8.46 -18.83
N GLY A 225 5.47 8.25 -17.95
CA GLY A 225 6.89 8.46 -18.20
C GLY A 225 7.61 7.14 -18.47
N GLN A 226 8.73 7.23 -19.18
CA GLN A 226 9.82 6.25 -19.08
C GLN A 226 10.94 6.95 -18.31
N ASP A 227 11.38 6.38 -17.19
CA ASP A 227 12.65 6.78 -16.55
C ASP A 227 13.83 6.10 -17.27
#